data_AF-A0A945LK54-F1
#
_entry.id   AF-A0A945LK54-F1
#
_cell.length_a   1.000
_cell.length_b   1.000
_cell.length_c   1.000
_cell.angle_alpha   90.00
_cell.angle_beta   90.00
_cell.angle_gamma   90.00
#
_symmetry.space_group_name_H-M   'P 1'
#
loop_
_entity.id
_entity.type
_entity.pdbx_description
1 polymer ?
#
loop_
_entity_poly.entity_id
_entity_poly.type
_entity_poly.pdbx_seq_one_letter_code
_entity_poly.pdbx_strand_id
1 'polypeptide(L)'
;MQFNKLRLSGFKSFVDNTELRIELGLTGVVGPNGCGKSNLVEALRWAMGETSAKQMRGQGMEDVIFGGTSTRPPRNVAEVVLSLDNEERTAPALFNDEGELDVSRRIEREKGSTYRVNGKEVRARDVQLLFADSATGARSTALVSQGRIGAVINAKPQQRRGLLEEAAGITGLHSRRHEAELRLRGAETNLERLDDILITLDAQLAGLKKQARQATRYNNLSDHIRKAEATMFHLLWRDAEAALAQAEEQLRKTDA
;
A
#
# COMPACT_ATOMS: atom_id res chain seq x y z
N MET A 1 22.21 -16.23 3.31
CA MET A 1 21.23 -16.49 2.22
C MET A 1 21.90 -17.12 1.00
N GLN A 2 21.39 -18.26 0.53
CA GLN A 2 21.90 -18.97 -0.66
C GLN A 2 20.76 -19.39 -1.60
N PHE A 3 21.02 -19.49 -2.90
CA PHE A 3 20.01 -19.93 -3.88
C PHE A 3 20.05 -21.46 -3.99
N ASN A 4 18.92 -22.13 -3.73
CA ASN A 4 18.85 -23.60 -3.77
C ASN A 4 18.25 -24.09 -5.09
N LYS A 5 17.23 -23.39 -5.58
CA LYS A 5 16.40 -23.88 -6.69
C LYS A 5 15.79 -22.72 -7.48
N LEU A 6 15.73 -22.89 -8.79
CA LEU A 6 15.02 -22.02 -9.72
C LEU A 6 14.00 -22.86 -10.49
N ARG A 7 12.71 -22.52 -10.39
CA ARG A 7 11.63 -23.13 -11.18
C ARG A 7 11.07 -22.11 -12.17
N LEU A 8 10.84 -22.57 -13.40
CA LEU A 8 10.43 -21.74 -14.53
C LEU A 8 9.26 -22.40 -15.25
N SER A 9 8.23 -21.64 -15.58
CA SER A 9 7.11 -22.11 -16.38
C SER A 9 6.59 -21.00 -17.28
N GLY A 10 6.39 -21.29 -18.57
CA GLY A 10 5.94 -20.31 -19.56
C GLY A 10 6.88 -19.12 -19.77
N PHE A 11 8.13 -19.17 -19.28
CA PHE A 11 9.07 -18.06 -19.29
C PHE A 11 10.02 -18.15 -20.49
N LYS A 12 9.86 -17.25 -21.47
CA LYS A 12 10.66 -17.21 -22.70
C LYS A 12 10.78 -18.61 -23.33
N SER A 13 11.98 -19.15 -23.45
CA SER A 13 12.24 -20.47 -24.03
C SER A 13 11.76 -21.65 -23.18
N PHE A 14 11.38 -21.44 -21.91
CA PHE A 14 10.95 -22.48 -20.97
C PHE A 14 9.42 -22.59 -20.95
N VAL A 15 8.87 -23.36 -21.88
CA VAL A 15 7.41 -23.55 -22.03
C VAL A 15 6.83 -24.44 -20.93
N ASP A 16 7.54 -25.51 -20.62
CA ASP A 16 7.14 -26.51 -19.64
C ASP A 16 7.82 -26.23 -18.31
N ASN A 17 7.25 -26.74 -17.22
CA ASN A 17 7.81 -26.57 -15.90
C ASN A 17 9.21 -27.16 -15.83
N THR A 18 10.21 -26.31 -15.62
CA THR A 18 11.63 -26.66 -15.60
C THR A 18 12.20 -26.30 -14.23
N GLU A 19 12.81 -27.27 -13.56
CA GLU A 19 13.51 -27.08 -12.29
C GLU A 19 15.02 -27.15 -12.51
N LEU A 20 15.72 -26.10 -12.07
CA LEU A 20 17.17 -26.04 -11.98
C LEU A 20 17.57 -26.05 -10.51
N ARG A 21 18.36 -27.04 -10.11
CA ARG A 21 18.98 -27.08 -8.78
C ARG A 21 20.30 -26.34 -8.81
N ILE A 22 20.55 -25.54 -7.79
CA ILE A 22 21.79 -24.80 -7.59
C ILE A 22 22.45 -25.42 -6.36
N GLU A 23 23.50 -26.18 -6.60
CA GLU A 23 24.25 -26.86 -5.53
C GLU A 23 25.45 -26.01 -5.08
N LEU A 24 25.94 -26.32 -3.89
CA LEU A 24 27.14 -25.71 -3.34
C LEU A 24 28.35 -25.90 -4.28
N GLY A 25 29.12 -24.84 -4.47
CA GLY A 25 30.30 -24.83 -5.34
C GLY A 25 30.02 -24.24 -6.72
N LEU A 26 30.47 -24.92 -7.78
CA LEU A 26 30.40 -24.42 -9.15
C LEU A 26 29.32 -25.17 -9.95
N THR A 27 28.20 -24.49 -10.22
CA THR A 27 27.16 -24.99 -11.13
C THR A 27 27.41 -24.49 -12.55
N GLY A 28 27.72 -25.39 -13.48
CA GLY A 28 27.92 -25.08 -14.90
C GLY A 28 26.66 -25.33 -15.73
N VAL A 29 26.19 -24.34 -16.48
CA VAL A 29 25.09 -24.50 -17.45
C VAL A 29 25.63 -24.54 -18.87
N VAL A 30 25.50 -25.70 -19.52
CA VAL A 30 25.99 -25.94 -20.88
C VAL A 30 24.85 -26.24 -21.84
N GLY A 31 25.08 -25.99 -23.13
CA GLY A 31 24.11 -26.25 -24.19
C GLY A 31 24.42 -25.47 -25.46
N PRO A 32 23.78 -25.83 -26.60
CA PRO A 32 24.01 -25.17 -27.88
C PRO A 32 23.56 -23.70 -27.88
N ASN A 33 24.00 -22.92 -28.87
CA ASN A 33 23.56 -21.54 -29.03
C ASN A 33 22.04 -21.49 -29.28
N GLY A 34 21.36 -20.52 -28.65
CA GLY A 34 19.91 -20.36 -28.77
C GLY A 34 19.05 -21.27 -27.89
N CYS A 35 19.62 -22.20 -27.10
CA CYS A 35 18.82 -23.09 -26.25
C CYS A 35 18.24 -22.44 -24.98
N GLY A 36 18.41 -21.12 -24.80
CA GLY A 36 17.82 -20.40 -23.67
C GLY A 36 18.69 -20.25 -22.42
N LYS A 37 19.98 -20.62 -22.45
CA LYS A 37 20.90 -20.46 -21.29
C LYS A 37 20.85 -19.08 -20.65
N SER A 38 20.94 -18.02 -21.47
CA SER A 38 20.88 -16.64 -20.97
C SER A 38 19.54 -16.26 -20.35
N ASN A 39 18.46 -16.98 -20.68
CA ASN A 39 17.14 -16.73 -20.11
C ASN A 39 17.05 -17.21 -18.65
N LEU A 40 17.92 -18.12 -18.19
CA LEU A 40 18.01 -18.50 -16.78
C LEU A 40 18.47 -17.33 -15.91
N VAL A 41 19.51 -16.63 -16.35
CA VAL A 41 20.03 -15.43 -15.65
C VAL A 41 18.99 -14.31 -15.65
N GLU A 42 18.25 -14.15 -16.75
CA GLU A 42 17.15 -13.20 -16.80
C GLU A 42 16.00 -13.59 -15.87
N ALA A 43 15.64 -14.86 -15.80
CA ALA A 43 14.60 -15.33 -14.89
C ALA A 43 14.96 -15.05 -13.43
N LEU A 44 16.21 -15.28 -13.03
CA LEU A 44 16.71 -14.88 -11.71
C LEU A 44 16.49 -13.39 -11.48
N ARG A 45 17.00 -12.52 -12.37
CA ARG A 45 16.85 -11.07 -12.25
C ARG A 45 15.39 -10.63 -12.18
N TRP A 46 14.53 -11.28 -12.95
CA TRP A 46 13.11 -10.97 -13.02
C TRP A 46 12.39 -11.33 -11.72
N ALA A 47 12.68 -12.49 -11.14
CA ALA A 47 12.18 -12.90 -9.83
C ALA A 47 12.69 -12.00 -8.71
N MET A 48 13.94 -11.53 -8.80
CA MET A 48 14.57 -10.61 -7.84
C MET A 48 14.12 -9.15 -7.98
N GLY A 49 13.18 -8.84 -8.88
CA GLY A 49 12.53 -7.53 -8.93
C GLY A 49 12.89 -6.62 -10.10
N GLU A 50 13.54 -7.10 -11.17
CA GLU A 50 13.77 -6.26 -12.36
C GLU A 50 12.46 -5.95 -13.09
N THR A 51 12.13 -4.66 -13.19
CA THR A 51 10.89 -4.17 -13.82
C THR A 51 11.12 -3.57 -15.20
N SER A 52 12.36 -3.45 -15.65
CA SER A 52 12.67 -2.92 -16.99
C SER A 52 12.57 -4.00 -18.06
N ALA A 53 11.57 -3.90 -18.93
CA ALA A 53 11.44 -4.76 -20.12
C ALA A 53 12.71 -4.75 -20.99
N LYS A 54 13.34 -3.58 -21.14
CA LYS A 54 14.60 -3.42 -21.86
C LYS A 54 15.74 -4.28 -21.28
N GLN A 55 15.85 -4.32 -19.94
CA GLN A 55 16.84 -5.18 -19.27
C GLN A 55 16.51 -6.67 -19.42
N MET A 56 15.23 -6.98 -19.57
CA MET A 56 14.71 -8.31 -19.90
C MET A 56 14.76 -8.62 -21.40
N ARG A 57 15.45 -7.82 -22.24
CA ARG A 57 15.52 -7.99 -23.71
C ARG A 57 14.13 -8.10 -24.38
N GLY A 58 13.14 -7.39 -23.84
CA GLY A 58 11.79 -7.25 -24.40
C GLY A 58 11.43 -5.79 -24.66
N GLN A 59 10.38 -5.57 -25.46
CA GLN A 59 9.75 -4.27 -25.65
C GLN A 59 8.76 -3.99 -24.52
N GLY A 60 7.98 -5.00 -24.12
CA GLY A 60 7.06 -4.98 -22.99
C GLY A 60 7.46 -6.00 -21.92
N MET A 61 6.92 -5.84 -20.70
CA MET A 61 7.16 -6.84 -19.65
C MET A 61 6.48 -8.18 -19.97
N GLU A 62 5.41 -8.18 -20.77
CA GLU A 62 4.74 -9.41 -21.23
C GLU A 62 5.59 -10.25 -22.18
N ASP A 63 6.65 -9.69 -22.77
CA ASP A 63 7.57 -10.42 -23.66
C ASP A 63 8.41 -11.47 -22.92
N VAL A 64 8.35 -11.49 -21.58
CA VAL A 64 8.89 -12.61 -20.79
C VAL A 64 8.02 -13.85 -20.89
N ILE A 65 6.76 -13.72 -21.31
CA ILE A 65 5.83 -14.84 -21.53
C ILE A 65 6.18 -15.52 -22.85
N PHE A 66 6.20 -16.85 -22.86
CA PHE A 66 6.45 -17.63 -24.06
C PHE A 66 5.52 -17.22 -25.21
N GLY A 67 6.12 -16.67 -26.27
CA GLY A 67 5.42 -16.14 -27.44
C GLY A 67 4.97 -17.18 -28.46
N GLY A 68 5.19 -18.47 -28.22
CA GLY A 68 4.85 -19.53 -29.17
C GLY A 68 5.99 -19.86 -30.16
N THR A 69 5.83 -20.98 -30.86
CA THR A 69 6.67 -21.45 -31.96
C THR A 69 5.78 -22.07 -33.03
N SER A 70 6.36 -22.52 -34.15
CA SER A 70 5.60 -23.24 -35.19
C SER A 70 4.92 -24.52 -34.68
N THR A 71 5.46 -25.16 -33.63
CA THR A 71 4.95 -26.43 -33.09
C THR A 71 4.23 -26.29 -31.75
N ARG A 72 4.32 -25.13 -31.09
CA ARG A 72 3.73 -24.91 -29.76
C ARG A 72 3.02 -23.56 -29.66
N PRO A 73 1.77 -23.50 -29.19
CA PRO A 73 1.03 -22.26 -29.04
C PRO A 73 1.66 -21.34 -27.97
N PRO A 74 1.43 -20.01 -28.05
CA PRO A 74 1.84 -19.07 -27.01
C PRO A 74 1.19 -19.40 -25.66
N ARG A 75 1.86 -19.00 -24.57
CA ARG A 75 1.26 -19.02 -23.22
C ARG A 75 0.69 -17.64 -22.89
N ASN A 76 -0.24 -17.63 -21.93
CA ASN A 76 -0.80 -16.40 -21.36
C ASN A 76 -0.15 -16.02 -20.03
N VAL A 77 0.67 -16.91 -19.47
CA VAL A 77 1.25 -16.77 -18.13
C VAL A 77 2.71 -17.20 -18.17
N ALA A 78 3.56 -16.48 -17.44
CA ALA A 78 4.88 -16.94 -17.05
C ALA A 78 5.02 -16.85 -15.53
N GLU A 79 5.70 -17.84 -14.95
CA GLU A 79 6.02 -17.87 -13.53
C GLU A 79 7.48 -18.29 -13.34
N VAL A 80 8.13 -17.60 -12.41
CA VAL A 80 9.46 -17.94 -11.93
C VAL A 80 9.41 -18.01 -10.42
N VAL A 81 9.92 -19.09 -9.85
CA VAL A 81 10.07 -19.28 -8.41
C VAL A 81 11.54 -19.47 -8.10
N LEU A 82 12.06 -18.66 -7.19
CA LEU A 82 13.41 -18.74 -6.65
C LEU A 82 13.34 -19.16 -5.19
N SER A 83 13.87 -20.33 -4.88
CA SER A 83 13.97 -20.86 -3.51
C SER A 83 15.32 -20.50 -2.90
N LEU A 84 15.29 -19.99 -1.68
CA LEU A 84 16.43 -19.49 -0.94
C LEU A 84 16.55 -20.20 0.40
N ASP A 85 17.78 -20.54 0.77
CA ASP A 85 18.13 -20.89 2.14
C ASP A 85 18.25 -19.62 3.00
N ASN A 86 17.51 -19.60 4.11
CA ASN A 86 17.52 -18.56 5.14
C ASN A 86 17.76 -19.14 6.55
N GLU A 87 18.50 -20.26 6.68
CA GLU A 87 18.85 -20.84 7.99
C GLU A 87 19.55 -19.85 8.92
N GLU A 88 20.42 -18.98 8.38
CA GLU A 88 21.14 -17.93 9.11
C GLU A 88 20.27 -16.73 9.53
N ARG A 89 18.99 -16.71 9.15
CA ARG A 89 18.02 -15.64 9.48
C ARG A 89 18.49 -14.24 9.12
N THR A 90 19.08 -14.09 7.93
CA THR A 90 19.56 -12.80 7.41
C THR A 90 18.49 -12.04 6.62
N ALA A 91 17.27 -12.58 6.48
CA ALA A 91 16.19 -11.91 5.78
C ALA A 91 15.71 -10.67 6.53
N PRO A 92 15.12 -9.67 5.83
CA PRO A 92 14.39 -8.59 6.48
C PRO A 92 13.31 -9.16 7.40
N ALA A 93 13.00 -8.44 8.49
CA ALA A 93 12.05 -8.88 9.51
C ALA A 93 10.69 -9.36 8.95
N LEU A 94 10.23 -8.79 7.84
CA LEU A 94 8.99 -9.17 7.16
C LEU A 94 8.98 -10.63 6.66
N PHE A 95 10.16 -11.20 6.39
CA PHE A 95 10.36 -12.50 5.77
C PHE A 95 11.26 -13.42 6.60
N ASN A 96 11.57 -13.06 7.86
CA ASN A 96 12.59 -13.77 8.64
C ASN A 96 12.05 -14.87 9.56
N ASP A 97 10.78 -15.24 9.39
CA ASP A 97 10.08 -16.22 10.25
C ASP A 97 10.34 -17.67 9.81
N GLU A 98 10.78 -17.89 8.57
CA GLU A 98 11.02 -19.23 8.00
C GLU A 98 12.50 -19.44 7.62
N GLY A 99 12.94 -20.70 7.68
CA GLY A 99 14.31 -21.11 7.32
C GLY A 99 14.51 -21.29 5.81
N GLU A 100 13.43 -21.36 5.04
CA GLU A 100 13.46 -21.41 3.58
C GLU A 100 12.49 -20.34 3.03
N LEU A 101 12.87 -19.68 1.94
CA LEU A 101 12.06 -18.66 1.29
C LEU A 101 11.84 -18.99 -0.18
N ASP A 102 10.58 -19.13 -0.58
CA ASP A 102 10.12 -19.26 -1.96
C ASP A 102 9.62 -17.90 -2.45
N VAL A 103 10.45 -17.19 -3.22
CA VAL A 103 10.09 -15.94 -3.88
C VAL A 103 9.57 -16.25 -5.27
N SER A 104 8.30 -15.97 -5.55
CA SER A 104 7.72 -16.14 -6.87
C SER A 104 7.28 -14.83 -7.50
N ARG A 105 7.46 -14.75 -8.81
CA ARG A 105 6.85 -13.71 -9.65
C ARG A 105 6.07 -14.39 -10.76
N ARG A 106 4.80 -14.02 -10.89
CA ARG A 106 3.89 -14.51 -11.94
C ARG A 106 3.40 -13.31 -12.74
N ILE A 107 3.42 -13.41 -14.06
CA ILE A 107 2.82 -12.41 -14.95
C ILE A 107 1.80 -13.08 -15.83
N GLU A 108 0.70 -12.37 -16.06
CA GLU A 108 -0.37 -12.78 -16.95
C GLU A 108 -0.66 -11.65 -17.93
N ARG A 109 -0.85 -12.00 -19.22
CA ARG A 109 -1.15 -11.03 -20.28
C ARG A 109 -2.34 -10.17 -19.88
N GLU A 110 -2.22 -8.87 -20.09
CA GLU A 110 -3.23 -7.84 -19.80
C GLU A 110 -3.58 -7.66 -18.31
N LYS A 111 -3.05 -8.51 -17.41
CA LYS A 111 -3.31 -8.44 -15.95
C LYS A 111 -2.11 -7.97 -15.14
N GLY A 112 -0.91 -7.96 -15.73
CA GLY A 112 0.31 -7.53 -15.06
C GLY A 112 0.96 -8.61 -14.20
N SER A 113 1.88 -8.20 -13.32
CA SER A 113 2.70 -9.11 -12.51
C SER A 113 2.37 -9.06 -11.03
N THR A 114 2.30 -10.24 -10.42
CA THR A 114 2.09 -10.45 -8.98
C THR A 114 3.35 -11.09 -8.37
N TYR A 115 3.72 -10.64 -7.17
CA TYR A 115 4.79 -11.25 -6.39
C TYR A 115 4.22 -12.01 -5.21
N ARG A 116 4.83 -13.15 -4.87
CA ARG A 116 4.53 -13.89 -3.65
C ARG A 116 5.82 -14.30 -2.95
N VAL A 117 5.77 -14.37 -1.64
CA VAL A 117 6.81 -14.97 -0.80
C VAL A 117 6.12 -15.99 0.10
N ASN A 118 6.54 -17.26 0.03
CA ASN A 118 5.93 -18.39 0.73
C ASN A 118 4.40 -18.44 0.54
N GLY A 119 3.96 -18.20 -0.70
CA GLY A 119 2.55 -18.21 -1.10
C GLY A 119 1.75 -16.95 -0.75
N LYS A 120 2.27 -16.04 0.09
CA LYS A 120 1.61 -14.78 0.46
C LYS A 120 1.91 -13.70 -0.57
N GLU A 121 0.90 -12.96 -1.02
CA GLU A 121 1.09 -11.85 -1.95
C GLU A 121 1.80 -10.68 -1.29
N VAL A 122 2.83 -10.16 -1.95
CA VAL A 122 3.68 -9.08 -1.44
C VAL A 122 3.88 -8.02 -2.51
N ARG A 123 4.30 -6.82 -2.09
CA ARG A 123 4.58 -5.75 -3.04
C ARG A 123 5.93 -5.99 -3.71
N ALA A 124 6.05 -5.58 -4.98
CA ALA A 124 7.32 -5.64 -5.71
C ALA A 124 8.47 -4.96 -4.97
N ARG A 125 8.18 -3.87 -4.25
CA ARG A 125 9.15 -3.13 -3.44
C ARG A 125 9.70 -3.96 -2.28
N ASP A 126 8.86 -4.77 -1.63
CA ASP A 126 9.28 -5.59 -0.49
C ASP A 126 10.26 -6.68 -0.97
N VAL A 127 10.00 -7.27 -2.15
CA VAL A 127 10.93 -8.22 -2.80
C VAL A 127 12.23 -7.55 -3.22
N GLN A 128 12.18 -6.33 -3.77
CA GLN A 128 13.39 -5.58 -4.10
C GLN A 128 14.25 -5.29 -2.86
N LEU A 129 13.62 -4.97 -1.73
CA LEU A 129 14.32 -4.74 -0.46
C LEU A 129 14.99 -6.01 0.07
N LEU A 130 14.29 -7.16 -0.01
CA LEU A 130 14.81 -8.48 0.37
C LEU A 130 16.17 -8.78 -0.27
N PHE A 131 16.31 -8.54 -1.58
CA PHE A 131 17.56 -8.79 -2.28
C PHE A 131 18.56 -7.63 -2.25
N ALA A 132 18.12 -6.40 -1.93
CA ALA A 132 19.02 -5.25 -1.79
C ALA A 132 19.95 -5.40 -0.58
N ASP A 133 19.42 -5.87 0.55
CA ASP A 133 20.21 -6.05 1.78
C ASP A 133 21.18 -7.24 1.68
N SER A 134 20.85 -8.24 0.86
CA SER A 134 21.71 -9.40 0.62
C SER A 134 22.77 -9.18 -0.46
N ALA A 135 22.91 -7.95 -1.00
CA ALA A 135 23.77 -7.62 -2.15
C ALA A 135 23.54 -8.47 -3.41
N THR A 136 22.45 -9.24 -3.46
CA THR A 136 22.10 -10.19 -4.51
C THR A 136 20.95 -9.72 -5.40
N GLY A 137 20.59 -8.43 -5.33
CA GLY A 137 19.53 -7.80 -6.12
C GLY A 137 19.59 -8.07 -7.62
N ALA A 138 18.47 -7.85 -8.31
CA ALA A 138 18.36 -8.02 -9.76
C ALA A 138 19.39 -7.24 -10.60
N ARG A 139 19.95 -6.16 -10.03
CA ARG A 139 21.00 -5.33 -10.66
C ARG A 139 22.38 -5.55 -10.07
N SER A 140 22.53 -6.56 -9.22
CA SER A 140 23.77 -6.88 -8.53
C SER A 140 24.93 -7.06 -9.50
N THR A 141 26.08 -6.53 -9.13
CA THR A 141 27.40 -6.73 -9.73
C THR A 141 27.81 -8.19 -9.77
N ALA A 142 27.29 -9.03 -8.87
CA ALA A 142 27.48 -10.47 -8.91
C ALA A 142 26.83 -11.13 -10.14
N LEU A 143 25.81 -10.50 -10.73
CA LEU A 143 25.15 -10.99 -11.94
C LEU A 143 25.78 -10.35 -13.17
N VAL A 144 26.77 -11.01 -13.76
CA VAL A 144 27.43 -10.52 -14.98
C VAL A 144 26.70 -11.02 -16.23
N SER A 145 25.93 -10.13 -16.87
CA SER A 145 25.30 -10.42 -18.17
C SER A 145 26.26 -10.15 -19.34
N GLN A 146 25.93 -10.69 -20.52
CA GLN A 146 26.68 -10.40 -21.74
C GLN A 146 26.79 -8.88 -21.97
N GLY A 147 28.00 -8.40 -22.28
CA GLY A 147 28.29 -6.97 -22.50
C GLY A 147 28.35 -6.12 -21.22
N ARG A 148 28.05 -6.66 -20.04
CA ARG A 148 28.09 -5.90 -18.77
C ARG A 148 29.48 -5.39 -18.43
N ILE A 149 30.52 -6.20 -18.68
CA ILE A 149 31.92 -5.82 -18.42
C ILE A 149 32.29 -4.55 -19.21
N GLY A 150 31.98 -4.53 -20.52
CA GLY A 150 32.21 -3.35 -21.35
C GLY A 150 31.40 -2.13 -20.91
N ALA A 151 30.16 -2.33 -20.44
CA ALA A 151 29.35 -1.25 -19.90
C ALA A 151 29.90 -0.67 -18.59
N VAL A 152 30.51 -1.49 -17.73
CA VAL A 152 31.18 -1.04 -16.50
C VAL A 152 32.42 -0.19 -16.83
N ILE A 153 33.22 -0.62 -17.82
CA ILE A 153 34.41 0.13 -18.27
C ILE A 153 34.02 1.52 -18.80
N ASN A 154 32.96 1.59 -19.60
CA ASN A 154 32.49 2.84 -20.22
C ASN A 154 31.52 3.65 -19.33
N ALA A 155 31.26 3.20 -18.10
CA ALA A 155 30.26 3.84 -17.23
C ALA A 155 30.65 5.28 -16.88
N LYS A 156 29.65 6.18 -16.84
CA LYS A 156 29.82 7.56 -16.36
C LYS A 156 30.10 7.58 -14.85
N PRO A 157 30.73 8.64 -14.29
CA PRO A 157 31.04 8.72 -12.85
C PRO A 157 29.84 8.43 -11.94
N GLN A 158 28.65 8.94 -12.27
CA GLN A 158 27.43 8.71 -11.49
C GLN A 158 27.01 7.23 -11.49
N GLN A 159 27.18 6.54 -12.63
CA GLN A 159 26.88 5.11 -12.75
C GLN A 159 27.91 4.25 -12.01
N ARG A 160 29.20 4.64 -12.06
CA ARG A 160 30.24 3.96 -11.29
C ARG A 160 30.05 4.11 -9.78
N ARG A 161 29.61 5.29 -9.32
CA ARG A 161 29.33 5.50 -7.90
C ARG A 161 28.35 4.46 -7.36
N GLY A 162 27.26 4.19 -8.09
CA GLY A 162 26.29 3.17 -7.69
C GLY A 162 26.90 1.76 -7.60
N LEU A 163 27.82 1.40 -8.50
CA LEU A 163 28.53 0.11 -8.42
C LEU A 163 29.43 0.02 -7.18
N LEU A 164 30.09 1.12 -6.81
CA LEU A 164 30.92 1.19 -5.61
C LEU A 164 30.09 1.17 -4.33
N GLU A 165 28.97 1.88 -4.30
CA GLU A 165 28.01 1.86 -3.18
C GLU A 165 27.45 0.45 -2.95
N GLU A 166 27.19 -0.28 -4.03
CA GLU A 166 26.75 -1.66 -3.99
C GLU A 166 27.85 -2.60 -3.48
N ALA A 167 29.07 -2.47 -3.99
CA ALA A 167 30.22 -3.24 -3.53
C ALA A 167 30.56 -2.97 -2.05
N ALA A 168 30.30 -1.75 -1.58
CA ALA A 168 30.45 -1.36 -0.17
C ALA A 168 29.28 -1.82 0.71
N GLY A 169 28.22 -2.43 0.14
CA GLY A 169 27.06 -2.90 0.90
C GLY A 169 26.16 -1.80 1.47
N ILE A 170 26.29 -0.55 1.01
CA ILE A 170 25.54 0.60 1.56
C ILE A 170 24.26 0.90 0.78
N THR A 171 24.01 0.24 -0.35
CA THR A 171 22.79 0.45 -1.16
C THR A 171 21.51 0.22 -0.36
N GLY A 172 21.44 -0.87 0.43
CA GLY A 172 20.28 -1.16 1.28
C GLY A 172 20.04 -0.09 2.35
N LEU A 173 21.09 0.48 2.93
CA LEU A 173 20.99 1.59 3.88
C LEU A 173 20.41 2.84 3.23
N HIS A 174 20.88 3.22 2.04
CA HIS A 174 20.34 4.35 1.30
C HIS A 174 18.87 4.16 0.94
N SER A 175 18.49 2.97 0.47
CA SER A 175 17.09 2.63 0.16
C SER A 175 16.20 2.72 1.40
N ARG A 176 16.63 2.18 2.55
CA ARG A 176 15.87 2.25 3.81
C ARG A 176 15.74 3.68 4.33
N ARG A 177 16.82 4.48 4.25
CA ARG A 177 16.79 5.89 4.65
C ARG A 177 15.78 6.66 3.81
N HIS A 178 15.84 6.50 2.49
CA HIS A 178 14.91 7.16 1.58
C HIS A 178 13.45 6.73 1.82
N GLU A 179 13.22 5.45 2.14
CA GLU A 179 11.90 4.96 2.51
C GLU A 179 11.38 5.57 3.81
N ALA A 180 12.22 5.62 4.85
CA ALA A 180 11.87 6.25 6.11
C ALA A 180 11.56 7.74 5.92
N GLU A 181 12.37 8.46 5.13
CA GLU A 181 12.13 9.87 4.76
C GLU A 181 10.78 10.06 4.05
N LEU A 182 10.44 9.18 3.09
CA LEU A 182 9.14 9.24 2.41
C LEU A 182 7.95 8.97 3.35
N ARG A 183 8.09 7.99 4.24
CA ARG A 183 7.07 7.68 5.25
C ARG A 183 6.89 8.84 6.24
N LEU A 184 7.99 9.46 6.67
CA LEU A 184 7.98 10.62 7.56
C LEU A 184 7.24 11.79 6.91
N ARG A 185 7.59 12.16 5.67
CA ARG A 185 6.90 13.23 4.95
C ARG A 185 5.41 12.94 4.75
N GLY A 186 5.06 11.69 4.44
CA GLY A 186 3.66 11.29 4.35
C GLY A 186 2.91 11.44 5.68
N ALA A 187 3.55 11.15 6.80
CA ALA A 187 2.97 11.37 8.13
C ALA A 187 2.82 12.85 8.46
N GLU A 188 3.82 13.69 8.12
CA GLU A 188 3.77 15.14 8.29
C GLU A 188 2.59 15.76 7.53
N THR A 189 2.41 15.43 6.25
CA THR A 189 1.25 15.89 5.46
C THR A 189 -0.08 15.42 6.05
N ASN A 190 -0.13 14.21 6.61
CA ASN A 190 -1.34 13.72 7.27
C ASN A 190 -1.67 14.50 8.55
N LEU A 191 -0.65 14.92 9.31
CA LEU A 191 -0.82 15.75 10.51
C LEU A 191 -1.35 17.14 10.14
N GLU A 192 -0.79 17.78 9.12
CA GLU A 192 -1.29 19.08 8.62
C GLU A 192 -2.79 19.02 8.27
N ARG A 193 -3.22 17.95 7.60
CA ARG A 193 -4.64 17.75 7.28
C ARG A 193 -5.51 17.53 8.53
N LEU A 194 -4.98 16.89 9.56
CA LEU A 194 -5.70 16.70 10.82
C LEU A 194 -5.87 18.02 11.57
N ASP A 195 -4.85 18.88 11.55
CA ASP A 195 -4.94 20.22 12.14
C ASP A 195 -6.01 21.07 11.46
N ASP A 196 -6.10 21.03 10.12
CA ASP A 196 -7.19 21.68 9.39
C ASP A 196 -8.57 21.18 9.82
N ILE A 197 -8.74 19.86 9.98
CA ILE A 197 -9.99 19.26 10.45
C ILE A 197 -10.32 19.74 11.87
N LEU A 198 -9.34 19.79 12.78
CA LEU A 198 -9.55 20.27 14.15
C LEU A 198 -10.04 21.71 14.16
N ILE A 199 -9.45 22.60 13.34
CA ILE A 199 -9.92 23.99 13.21
C ILE A 199 -11.39 24.04 12.78
N THR A 200 -11.80 23.21 11.81
CA THR A 200 -13.20 23.18 11.37
C THR A 200 -14.15 22.66 12.45
N LEU A 201 -13.74 21.65 13.22
CA LEU A 201 -14.54 21.09 14.31
C LEU A 201 -14.70 22.08 15.47
N ASP A 202 -13.65 22.84 15.80
CA ASP A 202 -13.72 23.87 16.84
C ASP A 202 -14.69 25.00 16.45
N ALA A 203 -14.69 25.41 15.18
CA ALA A 203 -15.64 26.39 14.67
C ALA A 203 -17.10 25.87 14.77
N GLN A 204 -17.34 24.61 14.42
CA GLN A 204 -18.65 23.97 14.57
C GLN A 204 -19.07 23.89 16.04
N LEU A 205 -18.16 23.49 16.94
CA LEU A 205 -18.42 23.40 18.37
C LEU A 205 -18.79 24.77 18.97
N ALA A 206 -18.09 25.83 18.57
CA ALA A 206 -18.41 27.20 18.98
C ALA A 206 -19.83 27.62 18.54
N GLY A 207 -20.20 27.27 17.30
CA GLY A 207 -21.56 27.47 16.77
C GLY A 207 -22.62 26.75 17.61
N LEU A 208 -22.42 25.46 17.87
CA LEU A 208 -23.33 24.64 18.68
C LEU A 208 -23.47 25.16 20.12
N LYS A 209 -22.37 25.61 20.74
CA LYS A 209 -22.42 26.25 22.08
C LYS A 209 -23.28 27.50 22.08
N LYS A 210 -23.21 28.33 21.03
CA LYS A 210 -24.05 29.52 20.91
C LYS A 210 -25.52 29.16 20.75
N GLN A 211 -25.83 28.18 19.91
CA GLN A 211 -27.19 27.67 19.71
C GLN A 211 -27.78 27.10 21.00
N ALA A 212 -27.00 26.31 21.76
CA ALA A 212 -27.43 25.78 23.05
C ALA A 212 -27.80 26.90 24.03
N ARG A 213 -26.96 27.94 24.15
CA ARG A 213 -27.26 29.10 25.00
C ARG A 213 -28.54 29.84 24.58
N GLN A 214 -28.77 29.99 23.27
CA GLN A 214 -29.98 30.62 22.74
C GLN A 214 -31.22 29.79 23.07
N ALA A 215 -31.15 28.47 22.90
CA ALA A 215 -32.24 27.55 23.23
C ALA A 215 -32.57 27.59 24.74
N THR A 216 -31.57 27.57 25.62
CA THR A 216 -31.80 27.71 27.08
C THR A 216 -32.48 29.04 27.42
N ARG A 217 -32.02 30.15 26.81
CA ARG A 217 -32.63 31.47 27.04
C ARG A 217 -34.07 31.53 26.55
N TYR A 218 -34.34 30.95 25.38
CA TYR A 218 -35.69 30.85 24.84
C TYR A 218 -36.61 30.09 25.80
N ASN A 219 -36.21 28.90 26.25
CA ASN A 219 -37.00 28.10 27.18
C ASN A 219 -37.32 28.86 28.48
N ASN A 220 -36.33 29.50 29.09
CA ASN A 220 -36.54 30.30 30.31
C ASN A 220 -37.53 31.46 30.08
N LEU A 221 -37.42 32.16 28.96
CA LEU A 221 -38.32 33.27 28.64
C LEU A 221 -39.74 32.77 28.33
N SER A 222 -39.87 31.67 27.59
CA SER A 222 -41.15 31.02 27.33
C SER A 222 -41.84 30.57 28.62
N ASP A 223 -41.10 30.05 29.60
CA ASP A 223 -41.65 29.70 30.90
C ASP A 223 -42.14 30.93 31.68
N HIS A 224 -41.40 32.05 31.60
CA HIS A 224 -41.81 33.32 32.23
C HIS A 224 -43.07 33.88 31.57
N ILE A 225 -43.15 33.87 30.25
CA ILE A 225 -44.33 34.29 29.49
C ILE A 225 -45.53 33.43 29.88
N ARG A 226 -45.38 32.10 29.86
CA ARG A 226 -46.46 31.17 30.23
C ARG A 226 -46.98 31.42 31.65
N LYS A 227 -46.09 31.69 32.61
CA LYS A 227 -46.48 32.04 33.99
C LYS A 227 -47.24 33.36 34.06
N ALA A 228 -46.77 34.39 33.34
CA ALA A 228 -47.43 35.69 33.29
C ALA A 228 -48.81 35.61 32.63
N GLU A 229 -48.93 34.90 31.51
CA GLU A 229 -50.20 34.63 30.83
C GLU A 229 -51.18 33.87 31.73
N ALA A 230 -50.73 32.80 32.39
CA ALA A 230 -51.56 32.05 33.33
C ALA A 230 -52.05 32.94 34.50
N THR A 231 -51.19 33.82 35.01
CA THR A 231 -51.56 34.78 36.06
C THR A 231 -52.59 35.79 35.56
N MET A 232 -52.38 36.35 34.36
CA MET A 232 -53.32 37.27 33.72
C MET A 232 -54.69 36.62 33.50
N PHE A 233 -54.73 35.40 32.95
CA PHE A 233 -55.99 34.67 32.74
C PHE A 233 -56.70 34.35 34.05
N HIS A 234 -55.97 34.03 35.13
CA HIS A 234 -56.57 33.82 36.44
C HIS A 234 -57.22 35.09 36.99
N LEU A 235 -56.58 36.26 36.84
CA LEU A 235 -57.15 37.55 37.25
C LEU A 235 -58.41 37.88 36.43
N LEU A 236 -58.35 37.73 35.10
CA LEU A 236 -59.51 37.94 34.22
C LEU A 236 -60.67 37.02 34.57
N TRP A 237 -60.40 35.75 34.88
CA TRP A 237 -61.42 34.79 35.30
C TRP A 237 -62.07 35.22 36.63
N ARG A 238 -61.28 35.65 37.61
CA ARG A 238 -61.81 36.18 38.89
C ARG A 238 -62.69 37.41 38.70
N ASP A 239 -62.27 38.35 37.85
CA ASP A 239 -63.05 39.54 37.55
C ASP A 239 -64.38 39.17 36.86
N ALA A 240 -64.34 38.19 35.94
CA ALA A 240 -65.54 37.67 35.28
C ALA A 240 -66.48 36.94 36.25
N GLU A 241 -65.96 36.14 37.18
CA GLU A 241 -66.78 35.50 38.24
C GLU A 241 -67.43 36.54 39.16
N ALA A 242 -66.70 37.58 39.56
CA ALA A 242 -67.24 38.66 40.36
C ALA A 242 -68.35 39.43 39.62
N ALA A 243 -68.15 39.71 38.32
CA ALA A 243 -69.16 40.34 37.48
C ALA A 243 -70.40 39.45 37.30
N LEU A 244 -70.22 38.13 37.12
CA LEU A 244 -71.32 37.18 37.04
C LEU A 244 -72.13 37.15 38.34
N ALA A 245 -71.47 37.04 39.49
CA ALA A 245 -72.14 37.05 40.80
C ALA A 245 -72.94 38.35 41.04
N GLN A 246 -72.40 39.50 40.61
CA GLN A 246 -73.12 40.78 40.67
C GLN A 246 -74.35 40.79 39.75
N ALA A 247 -74.23 40.27 38.53
CA ALA A 247 -75.33 40.19 37.58
C ALA A 247 -76.44 39.23 38.05
N GLU A 248 -76.07 38.08 38.63
CA GLU A 248 -77.01 37.13 39.24
C GLU A 248 -77.76 37.73 40.43
N GLU A 249 -77.08 38.49 41.28
CA GLU A 249 -77.70 39.20 42.40
C GLU A 249 -78.66 40.30 41.92
N GLN A 250 -78.30 41.04 40.86
CA GLN A 250 -79.19 42.00 40.22
C GLN A 250 -80.44 41.32 39.63
N LEU A 251 -80.27 40.20 38.93
CA LEU A 251 -81.38 39.43 38.37
C LEU A 251 -82.34 38.96 39.47
N ARG A 252 -81.82 38.38 40.56
CA ARG A 252 -82.63 37.96 41.72
C ARG A 252 -83.45 39.09 42.33
N LYS A 253 -82.91 40.31 42.38
CA LYS A 253 -83.63 41.50 42.88
C LYS A 253 -84.71 41.99 41.93
N THR A 254 -84.60 41.65 40.64
CA THR A 254 -85.57 42.07 39.61
C THR A 254 -86.71 41.07 39.46
N ASP A 255 -86.45 39.80 39.76
CA ASP A 255 -87.42 38.69 39.71
C ASP A 255 -88.24 38.52 41.02
N ALA A 256 -87.90 39.25 42.09
CA ALA A 256 -88.57 39.24 43.40
C ALA A 256 -89.54 40.42 43.56
#